data_AF-A0A2U9NKK5-F1
#
_entry.id   AF-A0A2U9NKK5-F1
#
_cell.length_a   1.000
_cell.length_b   1.000
_cell.length_c   1.000
_cell.angle_alpha   90.00
_cell.angle_beta   90.00
_cell.angle_gamma   90.00
#
_symmetry.space_group_name_H-M   'P 1'
#
loop_
_entity.id
_entity.type
_entity.pdbx_description
1 polymer ?
#
loop_
_entity_poly.entity_id
_entity_poly.type
_entity_poly.pdbx_seq_one_letter_code
_entity_poly.pdbx_strand_id
1 'polypeptide(L)'
;LSECNMVCAGDQFEYCGAGNRLDLYVLANAPTVTANPTTTAAPSHQPTASPFTFVGCWTEGTNGRTLSGKTSVSGDMTVESCAAFCDGYKYFGVEYSSECYCGNTINPTSSEAPSLNDCNMLCSGNPSQYCGGPSRLDLYENEGVIVPTSPSSTSTLSTPTQPSTVIAPTAQATWTSKGCYTEATGMRALSEQTLASDNLTLELCAEFCNGYQFFGTEYSRECYCGDTLNTGSVEVSDGECSMPCAGDASQLCGAGNRLSVYEVEA
;
A
#
# COMPACT_ATOMS: atom_id res chain seq x y z
N LEU A 1 49.95 -14.77 3.19
CA LEU A 1 50.56 -16.07 3.57
C LEU A 1 50.41 -16.41 5.06
N SER A 2 50.06 -15.48 5.96
CA SER A 2 49.80 -15.83 7.37
C SER A 2 48.44 -16.51 7.61
N GLU A 3 47.51 -16.43 6.66
CA GLU A 3 46.12 -16.91 6.81
C GLU A 3 45.79 -18.18 6.01
N CYS A 4 46.66 -18.58 5.07
CA CYS A 4 46.63 -19.85 4.37
C CYS A 4 47.99 -20.51 4.57
N ASN A 5 48.11 -21.31 5.62
CA ASN A 5 49.37 -21.85 6.11
C ASN A 5 49.32 -23.37 6.33
N MET A 6 48.27 -24.04 5.85
CA MET A 6 48.17 -25.48 5.87
C MET A 6 48.96 -26.03 4.69
N VAL A 7 49.94 -26.88 4.96
CA VAL A 7 50.76 -27.50 3.94
C VAL A 7 50.00 -28.66 3.28
N CYS A 8 50.12 -28.80 1.96
CA CYS A 8 49.47 -29.86 1.21
C CYS A 8 50.01 -31.24 1.64
N ALA A 9 49.13 -32.23 1.83
CA ALA A 9 49.53 -33.57 2.27
C ALA A 9 50.47 -34.29 1.28
N GLY A 10 50.49 -33.89 0.01
CA GLY A 10 51.32 -34.46 -1.05
C GLY A 10 52.62 -33.70 -1.34
N ASP A 11 52.77 -32.46 -0.85
CA ASP A 11 53.96 -31.64 -1.05
C ASP A 11 54.15 -30.69 0.13
N GLN A 12 55.28 -30.85 0.83
CA GLN A 12 55.57 -30.07 2.02
C GLN A 12 55.93 -28.60 1.73
N PHE A 13 56.11 -28.23 0.46
CA PHE A 13 56.50 -26.88 0.04
C PHE A 13 55.34 -26.06 -0.55
N GLU A 14 54.14 -26.65 -0.64
CA GLU A 14 52.94 -26.00 -1.18
C GLU A 14 51.88 -25.83 -0.09
N TYR A 15 51.13 -24.72 -0.16
CA TYR A 15 50.06 -24.41 0.78
C TYR A 15 48.69 -24.73 0.17
N CYS A 16 47.83 -25.40 0.92
CA CYS A 16 46.50 -25.85 0.51
C CYS A 16 45.43 -25.21 1.43
N GLY A 17 45.50 -23.90 1.62
CA GLY A 17 44.51 -23.13 2.39
C GLY A 17 44.69 -23.18 3.91
N ALA A 18 43.56 -23.10 4.63
CA ALA A 18 43.42 -23.24 6.08
C ALA A 18 41.94 -23.55 6.44
N GLY A 19 41.61 -23.77 7.72
CA GLY A 19 40.31 -24.34 8.16
C GLY A 19 39.03 -23.81 7.48
N ASN A 20 38.93 -22.51 7.20
CA ASN A 20 37.83 -21.91 6.42
C ASN A 20 38.36 -20.97 5.30
N ARG A 21 39.53 -21.30 4.70
CA ARG A 21 40.19 -20.50 3.67
C ARG A 21 40.75 -21.41 2.57
N LEU A 22 40.62 -20.98 1.32
CA LEU A 22 41.09 -21.72 0.15
C LEU A 22 42.24 -20.95 -0.52
N ASP A 23 43.31 -21.64 -0.88
CA ASP A 23 44.32 -21.12 -1.81
C ASP A 23 43.88 -21.43 -3.25
N LEU A 24 43.75 -20.38 -4.07
CA LEU A 24 43.34 -20.48 -5.47
C LEU A 24 44.56 -20.33 -6.38
N TYR A 25 44.86 -21.38 -7.14
CA TYR A 25 45.95 -21.39 -8.12
C TYR A 25 45.40 -21.30 -9.54
N VAL A 26 46.05 -20.49 -10.38
CA VAL A 26 45.66 -20.31 -11.79
C VAL A 26 46.82 -20.80 -12.66
N LEU A 27 46.55 -21.70 -13.61
CA LEU A 27 47.55 -22.22 -14.52
C LEU A 27 47.98 -21.13 -15.51
N ALA A 28 49.28 -20.84 -15.56
CA ALA A 28 49.84 -19.75 -16.38
C ALA A 28 49.55 -19.88 -17.89
N ASN A 29 49.26 -21.09 -18.37
CA ASN A 29 49.09 -21.40 -19.81
C ASN A 29 47.82 -22.21 -20.10
N ALA A 30 46.72 -21.98 -19.38
CA ALA A 30 45.42 -22.53 -19.79
C ALA A 30 45.03 -21.97 -21.18
N PRO A 31 44.49 -22.78 -22.11
CA PRO A 31 43.94 -22.26 -23.36
C PRO A 31 42.87 -21.23 -23.00
N THR A 32 43.00 -20.03 -23.55
CA THR A 32 42.02 -18.95 -23.39
C THR A 32 40.75 -19.34 -24.15
N VAL A 33 39.96 -20.23 -23.56
CA VAL A 33 38.53 -20.26 -23.82
C VAL A 33 38.08 -18.88 -23.38
N THR A 34 37.77 -18.01 -24.34
CA THR A 34 37.11 -16.73 -24.07
C THR A 34 35.66 -17.06 -23.71
N ALA A 35 35.47 -17.81 -22.63
CA ALA A 35 34.29 -17.64 -21.82
C ALA A 35 34.43 -16.23 -21.28
N ASN A 36 33.79 -15.29 -21.96
CA ASN A 36 33.36 -14.07 -21.29
C ASN A 36 32.70 -14.58 -20.00
N PRO A 37 33.22 -14.25 -18.79
CA PRO A 37 32.49 -14.60 -17.61
C PRO A 37 31.13 -13.93 -17.79
N THR A 38 30.08 -14.71 -18.02
CA THR A 38 28.74 -14.21 -17.81
C THR A 38 28.71 -13.98 -16.31
N THR A 39 29.14 -12.79 -15.89
CA THR A 39 28.76 -12.21 -14.62
C THR A 39 27.25 -12.31 -14.62
N THR A 40 26.70 -13.33 -13.95
CA THR A 40 25.28 -13.37 -13.64
C THR A 40 25.02 -12.06 -12.93
N ALA A 41 24.43 -11.11 -13.63
CA ALA A 41 24.16 -9.79 -13.09
C ALA A 41 23.35 -10.01 -11.82
N ALA A 42 23.72 -9.31 -10.75
CA ALA A 42 22.95 -9.35 -9.52
C ALA A 42 21.49 -8.99 -9.86
N PRO A 43 20.50 -9.60 -9.17
CA PRO A 43 19.11 -9.22 -9.37
C PRO A 43 18.94 -7.72 -9.20
N SER A 44 18.05 -7.14 -10.00
CA SER A 44 17.85 -5.70 -10.01
C SER A 44 16.39 -5.35 -10.28
N HIS A 45 15.98 -4.18 -9.79
CA HIS A 45 14.72 -3.56 -10.21
C HIS A 45 14.87 -3.21 -11.69
N GLN A 46 13.94 -3.69 -12.51
CA GLN A 46 14.02 -3.42 -13.94
C GLN A 46 13.76 -1.94 -14.16
N PRO A 47 14.66 -1.18 -14.80
CA PRO A 47 14.45 0.25 -14.96
C PRO A 47 13.25 0.57 -15.87
N THR A 48 12.93 -0.34 -16.79
CA THR A 48 11.86 -0.16 -17.78
C THR A 48 11.19 -1.48 -18.11
N ALA A 49 9.88 -1.45 -18.27
CA ALA A 49 9.06 -2.49 -18.87
C ALA A 49 8.08 -1.82 -19.81
N SER A 50 8.54 -1.54 -21.03
CA SER A 50 7.85 -0.66 -22.00
C SER A 50 6.36 -0.98 -22.12
N PRO A 51 5.46 0.03 -22.05
CA PRO A 51 5.72 1.47 -22.00
C PRO A 51 6.00 2.07 -20.61
N PHE A 52 6.17 1.24 -19.58
CA PHE A 52 6.31 1.70 -18.20
C PHE A 52 7.77 1.88 -17.77
N THR A 53 7.99 2.81 -16.84
CA THR A 53 9.27 3.08 -16.19
C THR A 53 9.16 2.81 -14.70
N PHE A 54 10.22 2.27 -14.09
CA PHE A 54 10.26 2.02 -12.65
C PHE A 54 10.22 3.32 -11.86
N VAL A 55 9.33 3.37 -10.87
CA VAL A 55 9.14 4.51 -9.98
C VAL A 55 9.89 4.29 -8.67
N GLY A 56 9.71 3.12 -8.06
CA GLY A 56 10.30 2.80 -6.76
C GLY A 56 9.62 1.65 -6.05
N CYS A 57 10.08 1.35 -4.83
CA CYS A 57 9.44 0.41 -3.92
C CYS A 57 8.35 1.15 -3.12
N TRP A 58 7.11 0.67 -3.16
CA TRP A 58 5.97 1.31 -2.51
C TRP A 58 5.31 0.39 -1.49
N THR A 59 4.87 0.95 -0.37
CA THR A 59 4.07 0.23 0.61
C THR A 59 2.66 0.00 0.07
N GLU A 60 1.99 -1.03 0.57
CA GLU A 60 0.53 -1.07 0.52
C GLU A 60 -0.11 0.08 1.31
N GLY A 61 -1.38 0.34 1.06
CA GLY A 61 -2.16 1.32 1.81
C GLY A 61 -2.50 0.79 3.21
N THR A 62 -2.77 1.71 4.15
CA THR A 62 -3.02 1.36 5.56
C THR A 62 -4.27 0.47 5.74
N ASN A 63 -5.22 0.52 4.80
CA ASN A 63 -6.44 -0.31 4.78
C ASN A 63 -6.79 -0.81 3.37
N GLY A 64 -5.80 -1.02 2.50
CA GLY A 64 -6.09 -1.45 1.14
C GLY A 64 -4.87 -1.55 0.25
N ARG A 65 -5.10 -1.97 -1.00
CA ARG A 65 -4.03 -2.08 -1.98
C ARG A 65 -3.59 -0.72 -2.50
N THR A 66 -2.31 -0.60 -2.85
CA THR A 66 -1.74 0.56 -3.57
C THR A 66 -2.38 0.74 -4.92
N LEU A 67 -2.62 -0.37 -5.63
CA LEU A 67 -3.29 -0.41 -6.92
C LEU A 67 -4.51 -1.33 -6.83
N SER A 68 -5.69 -0.78 -7.12
CA SER A 68 -6.99 -1.46 -6.93
C SER A 68 -7.68 -1.87 -8.23
N GLY A 69 -6.96 -1.85 -9.36
CA GLY A 69 -7.47 -2.28 -10.66
C GLY A 69 -7.43 -3.80 -10.84
N LYS A 70 -7.05 -4.26 -12.04
CA LYS A 70 -6.94 -5.70 -12.34
C LYS A 70 -5.79 -6.32 -11.55
N THR A 71 -5.95 -7.59 -11.18
CA THR A 71 -4.90 -8.35 -10.50
C THR A 71 -4.72 -9.71 -11.14
N SER A 72 -3.52 -10.27 -11.01
CA SER A 72 -3.22 -11.66 -11.38
C SER A 72 -2.11 -12.23 -10.52
N VAL A 73 -2.07 -13.56 -10.41
CA VAL A 73 -1.01 -14.31 -9.72
C VAL A 73 -0.48 -15.37 -10.68
N SER A 74 0.84 -15.48 -10.80
CA SER A 74 1.50 -16.43 -11.71
C SER A 74 2.74 -17.08 -11.08
N GLY A 75 2.90 -18.38 -11.30
CA GLY A 75 4.14 -19.10 -10.96
C GLY A 75 5.33 -18.72 -11.82
N ASP A 76 5.08 -18.06 -12.96
CA ASP A 76 6.10 -17.60 -13.92
C ASP A 76 6.07 -16.07 -14.06
N MET A 77 5.87 -15.33 -12.96
CA MET A 77 5.76 -13.87 -12.98
C MET A 77 7.10 -13.22 -13.34
N THR A 78 7.05 -12.28 -14.29
CA THR A 78 8.15 -11.34 -14.59
C THR A 78 7.61 -9.91 -14.63
N VAL A 79 8.49 -8.92 -14.50
CA VAL A 79 8.10 -7.51 -14.62
C VAL A 79 7.40 -7.24 -15.96
N GLU A 80 7.93 -7.80 -17.06
CA GLU A 80 7.37 -7.62 -18.41
C GLU A 80 6.01 -8.30 -18.56
N SER A 81 5.83 -9.47 -17.95
CA SER A 81 4.55 -10.18 -18.00
C SER A 81 3.44 -9.39 -17.27
N CYS A 82 3.78 -8.74 -16.15
CA CYS A 82 2.84 -7.88 -15.44
C CYS A 82 2.56 -6.58 -16.22
N ALA A 83 3.59 -5.97 -16.81
CA ALA A 83 3.42 -4.81 -17.68
C ALA A 83 2.46 -5.10 -18.85
N ALA A 84 2.62 -6.25 -19.51
CA ALA A 84 1.73 -6.68 -20.60
C ALA A 84 0.29 -6.95 -20.11
N PHE A 85 0.14 -7.54 -18.92
CA PHE A 85 -1.18 -7.76 -18.31
C PHE A 85 -1.90 -6.44 -18.00
N CYS A 86 -1.14 -5.43 -17.58
CA CYS A 86 -1.64 -4.10 -17.25
C CYS A 86 -1.66 -3.12 -18.43
N ASP A 87 -1.65 -3.61 -19.67
CA ASP A 87 -1.79 -2.76 -20.85
C ASP A 87 -3.05 -1.87 -20.75
N GLY A 88 -2.89 -0.59 -21.09
CA GLY A 88 -3.93 0.44 -20.95
C GLY A 88 -4.12 1.01 -19.54
N TYR A 89 -3.37 0.56 -18.52
CA TYR A 89 -3.33 1.20 -17.21
C TYR A 89 -2.19 2.21 -17.08
N LYS A 90 -2.38 3.21 -16.21
CA LYS A 90 -1.33 4.18 -15.88
C LYS A 90 -0.21 3.56 -15.04
N TYR A 91 -0.55 2.68 -14.11
CA TYR A 91 0.37 2.05 -13.19
C TYR A 91 0.24 0.53 -13.22
N PHE A 92 1.36 -0.14 -12.98
CA PHE A 92 1.35 -1.51 -12.49
C PHE A 92 2.34 -1.68 -11.36
N GLY A 93 2.16 -2.74 -10.56
CA GLY A 93 3.07 -3.15 -9.53
C GLY A 93 3.20 -4.66 -9.46
N VAL A 94 4.40 -5.13 -9.14
CA VAL A 94 4.67 -6.54 -8.84
C VAL A 94 4.97 -6.71 -7.35
N GLU A 95 4.35 -7.70 -6.73
CA GLU A 95 4.44 -7.97 -5.29
C GLU A 95 4.65 -9.46 -5.03
N TYR A 96 5.27 -9.78 -3.89
CA TYR A 96 5.34 -11.13 -3.34
C TYR A 96 5.80 -12.19 -4.35
N SER A 97 6.82 -11.85 -5.15
CA SER A 97 7.42 -12.67 -6.22
C SER A 97 6.51 -13.02 -7.40
N SER A 98 5.19 -13.01 -7.23
CA SER A 98 4.26 -13.74 -8.11
C SER A 98 2.96 -13.00 -8.39
N GLU A 99 2.72 -11.88 -7.72
CA GLU A 99 1.49 -11.11 -7.83
C GLU A 99 1.70 -9.88 -8.71
N CYS A 100 0.67 -9.54 -9.46
CA CYS A 100 0.65 -8.39 -10.36
C CYS A 100 -0.62 -7.59 -10.13
N TYR A 101 -0.47 -6.28 -9.99
CA TYR A 101 -1.54 -5.33 -9.72
C TYR A 101 -1.50 -4.20 -10.74
N CYS A 102 -2.65 -3.85 -11.31
CA CYS A 102 -2.80 -2.71 -12.22
C CYS A 102 -3.59 -1.59 -11.53
N GLY A 103 -3.37 -0.34 -11.92
CA GLY A 103 -4.16 0.78 -11.40
C GLY A 103 -4.03 2.03 -12.24
N ASN A 104 -5.01 2.92 -12.12
CA ASN A 104 -4.94 4.26 -12.74
C ASN A 104 -4.68 5.36 -11.70
N THR A 105 -4.72 5.00 -10.42
CA THR A 105 -4.52 5.85 -9.26
C THR A 105 -3.75 5.06 -8.21
N ILE A 106 -2.89 5.76 -7.47
CA ILE A 106 -2.19 5.21 -6.30
C ILE A 106 -3.06 5.48 -5.07
N ASN A 107 -3.20 4.50 -4.18
CA ASN A 107 -3.89 4.69 -2.90
C ASN A 107 -3.22 5.83 -2.10
N PRO A 108 -3.99 6.82 -1.63
CA PRO A 108 -3.42 7.98 -0.91
C PRO A 108 -2.70 7.63 0.39
N THR A 109 -2.99 6.47 0.98
CA THR A 109 -2.34 5.98 2.21
C THR A 109 -1.11 5.12 1.94
N SER A 110 -0.79 4.86 0.67
CA SER A 110 0.46 4.24 0.25
C SER A 110 1.55 5.30 0.15
N SER A 111 2.79 4.90 0.41
CA SER A 111 3.96 5.77 0.27
C SER A 111 5.16 5.00 -0.27
N GLU A 112 6.15 5.73 -0.74
CA GLU A 112 7.44 5.15 -1.06
C GLU A 112 8.05 4.52 0.21
N ALA A 113 8.51 3.28 0.09
CA ALA A 113 9.11 2.56 1.19
C ALA A 113 10.43 3.24 1.63
N PRO A 114 10.76 3.25 2.94
CA PRO A 114 12.00 3.87 3.43
C PRO A 114 13.28 3.23 2.87
N SER A 115 13.19 1.99 2.39
CA SER A 115 14.29 1.28 1.76
C SER A 115 13.84 0.57 0.50
N LEU A 116 14.60 0.74 -0.58
CA LEU A 116 14.45 -0.04 -1.79
C LEU A 116 14.62 -1.55 -1.54
N ASN A 117 15.41 -1.93 -0.52
CA ASN A 117 15.59 -3.32 -0.11
C ASN A 117 14.35 -3.95 0.52
N ASP A 118 13.29 -3.20 0.80
CA ASP A 118 11.99 -3.76 1.20
C ASP A 118 11.33 -4.51 0.02
N CYS A 119 11.73 -4.20 -1.22
CA CYS A 119 11.30 -4.86 -2.45
C CYS A 119 12.37 -5.81 -3.00
N ASN A 120 12.81 -6.78 -2.19
CA ASN A 120 13.93 -7.67 -2.52
C ASN A 120 13.53 -9.11 -2.93
N MET A 121 12.24 -9.39 -3.11
CA MET A 121 11.77 -10.71 -3.51
C MET A 121 11.99 -10.90 -5.01
N LEU A 122 12.60 -12.03 -5.39
CA LEU A 122 12.86 -12.34 -6.79
C LEU A 122 11.57 -12.69 -7.52
N CYS A 123 11.43 -12.28 -8.77
CA CYS A 123 10.32 -12.70 -9.61
C CYS A 123 10.32 -14.22 -9.81
N SER A 124 9.15 -14.85 -9.71
CA SER A 124 9.00 -16.30 -9.82
C SER A 124 9.37 -16.85 -11.20
N GLY A 125 9.13 -16.06 -12.27
CA GLY A 125 9.49 -16.39 -13.65
C GLY A 125 10.84 -15.84 -14.11
N ASN A 126 11.48 -14.95 -13.35
CA ASN A 126 12.80 -14.42 -13.71
C ASN A 126 13.62 -14.02 -12.46
N PRO A 127 14.54 -14.88 -11.96
CA PRO A 127 15.30 -14.61 -10.74
C PRO A 127 16.38 -13.52 -10.89
N SER A 128 16.54 -12.92 -12.08
CA SER A 128 17.39 -11.73 -12.27
C SER A 128 16.66 -10.41 -12.02
N GLN A 129 15.36 -10.46 -11.65
CA GLN A 129 14.51 -9.30 -11.43
C GLN A 129 13.92 -9.34 -10.02
N TYR A 130 13.74 -8.15 -9.43
CA TYR A 130 12.93 -8.00 -8.23
C TYR A 130 11.45 -7.81 -8.58
N CYS A 131 10.58 -8.42 -7.77
CA CYS A 131 9.14 -8.40 -7.85
C CYS A 131 8.54 -8.09 -6.46
N GLY A 132 8.93 -6.94 -5.93
CA GLY A 132 8.39 -6.42 -4.67
C GLY A 132 8.87 -7.18 -3.43
N GLY A 133 8.00 -7.27 -2.43
CA GLY A 133 8.23 -7.82 -1.11
C GLY A 133 6.91 -8.02 -0.34
N PRO A 134 6.94 -8.44 0.93
CA PRO A 134 5.73 -8.58 1.73
C PRO A 134 5.06 -7.22 1.97
N SER A 135 3.86 -6.99 1.41
CA SER A 135 3.17 -5.69 1.47
C SER A 135 4.00 -4.54 0.89
N ARG A 136 4.78 -4.85 -0.14
CA ARG A 136 5.71 -3.95 -0.82
C ARG A 136 5.71 -4.26 -2.31
N LEU A 137 5.38 -3.30 -3.16
CA LEU A 137 5.39 -3.49 -4.61
C LEU A 137 6.52 -2.69 -5.25
N ASP A 138 7.17 -3.28 -6.24
CA ASP A 138 7.91 -2.47 -7.22
C ASP A 138 6.89 -1.82 -8.15
N LEU A 139 6.78 -0.50 -8.07
CA LEU A 139 5.79 0.30 -8.81
C LEU A 139 6.39 0.82 -10.12
N TYR A 140 5.58 0.77 -11.18
CA TYR A 140 5.92 1.23 -12.53
C TYR A 140 4.83 2.14 -13.07
N GLU A 141 5.21 3.19 -13.81
CA GLU A 141 4.31 4.19 -14.40
C GLU A 141 4.48 4.29 -15.92
N ASN A 142 3.36 4.40 -16.64
CA ASN A 142 3.31 4.70 -18.07
C ASN A 142 2.99 6.18 -18.27
N GLU A 143 4.02 6.97 -18.60
CA GLU A 143 3.91 8.41 -18.86
C GLU A 143 3.06 8.75 -20.11
N GLY A 144 2.79 7.76 -20.98
CA GLY A 144 1.99 7.92 -22.19
C GLY A 144 0.47 7.83 -21.98
N VAL A 145 0.00 7.35 -20.82
CA VAL A 145 -1.44 7.24 -20.54
C VAL A 145 -1.92 8.52 -19.86
N ILE A 146 -2.49 9.41 -20.67
CA ILE A 146 -3.28 10.55 -20.20
C ILE A 146 -4.68 10.01 -19.85
N VAL A 147 -4.84 9.51 -18.62
CA VAL A 147 -6.18 9.31 -18.07
C VAL A 147 -6.89 10.67 -18.03
N PRO A 148 -8.18 10.78 -18.42
CA PRO A 148 -8.92 12.02 -18.22
C PRO A 148 -8.90 12.33 -16.73
N THR A 149 -8.09 13.33 -16.39
CA THR A 149 -7.87 13.84 -15.05
C THR A 149 -9.19 14.42 -14.58
N SER A 150 -9.98 13.63 -13.84
CA SER A 150 -10.69 14.22 -12.69
C SER A 150 -9.62 14.92 -11.87
N PRO A 151 -9.77 16.21 -11.52
CA PRO A 151 -8.68 17.04 -11.04
C PRO A 151 -7.89 16.32 -9.95
N SER A 152 -6.67 15.92 -10.32
CA SER A 152 -5.67 15.43 -9.39
C SER A 152 -5.32 16.62 -8.50
N SER A 153 -5.94 16.67 -7.34
CA SER A 153 -5.50 17.51 -6.25
C SER A 153 -4.08 17.07 -5.89
N THR A 154 -3.10 17.90 -6.22
CA THR A 154 -1.81 17.94 -5.56
C THR A 154 -2.10 18.20 -4.07
N SER A 155 -2.38 17.15 -3.31
CA SER A 155 -2.59 17.26 -1.87
C SER A 155 -1.22 17.43 -1.23
N THR A 156 -0.82 18.68 -1.02
CA THR A 156 0.03 19.00 0.13
C THR A 156 -0.62 18.32 1.32
N LEU A 157 0.07 17.35 1.93
CA LEU A 157 -0.37 16.59 3.10
C LEU A 157 -0.99 17.56 4.12
N SER A 158 -2.31 17.69 4.04
CA SER A 158 -3.12 18.45 4.97
C SER A 158 -3.45 17.45 6.06
N THR A 159 -3.18 17.81 7.31
CA THR A 159 -3.64 17.01 8.44
C THR A 159 -5.12 16.67 8.22
N PRO A 160 -5.52 15.38 8.27
CA PRO A 160 -6.91 15.01 8.10
C PRO A 160 -7.75 15.80 9.10
N THR A 161 -8.81 16.41 8.60
CA THR A 161 -9.63 17.34 9.37
C THR A 161 -11.06 16.83 9.34
N GLN A 162 -11.77 16.93 10.47
CA GLN A 162 -13.20 16.65 10.53
C GLN A 162 -13.94 17.72 9.71
N PRO A 163 -14.62 17.37 8.60
CA PRO A 163 -15.38 18.35 7.84
C PRO A 163 -16.53 18.90 8.68
N SER A 164 -16.68 20.22 8.73
CA SER A 164 -17.80 20.85 9.46
C SER A 164 -19.15 20.59 8.81
N THR A 165 -19.18 20.35 7.50
CA THR A 165 -20.39 20.06 6.72
C THR A 165 -20.16 18.91 5.76
N VAL A 166 -21.16 18.05 5.58
CA VAL A 166 -21.16 16.92 4.66
C VAL A 166 -22.44 17.00 3.82
N ILE A 167 -22.31 16.81 2.51
CA ILE A 167 -23.46 16.83 1.59
C ILE A 167 -23.75 15.38 1.20
N ALA A 168 -25.01 14.99 1.34
CA ALA A 168 -25.56 13.78 0.73
C ALA A 168 -26.11 14.17 -0.66
N PRO A 169 -25.33 14.02 -1.76
CA PRO A 169 -25.70 14.49 -3.09
C PRO A 169 -26.98 13.87 -3.68
N THR A 170 -27.27 12.59 -3.41
CA THR A 170 -28.50 11.93 -3.89
C THR A 170 -29.70 12.22 -3.01
N ALA A 171 -29.50 12.40 -1.71
CA ALA A 171 -30.57 12.79 -0.79
C ALA A 171 -30.89 14.30 -0.79
N GLN A 172 -30.01 15.13 -1.37
CA GLN A 172 -30.07 16.60 -1.28
C GLN A 172 -30.12 17.11 0.17
N ALA A 173 -29.47 16.40 1.08
CA ALA A 173 -29.40 16.75 2.49
C ALA A 173 -28.01 17.28 2.84
N THR A 174 -27.97 18.38 3.60
CA THR A 174 -26.73 18.91 4.19
C THR A 174 -26.69 18.50 5.65
N TRP A 175 -25.53 18.06 6.10
CA TRP A 175 -25.30 17.63 7.47
C TRP A 175 -24.20 18.47 8.10
N THR A 176 -24.37 18.82 9.37
CA THR A 176 -23.43 19.64 10.12
C THR A 176 -22.84 18.84 11.27
N SER A 177 -21.51 18.91 11.41
CA SER A 177 -20.77 18.22 12.46
C SER A 177 -21.22 18.72 13.83
N LYS A 178 -21.58 17.78 14.71
CA LYS A 178 -21.88 18.03 16.12
C LYS A 178 -20.68 17.79 17.04
N GLY A 179 -19.62 17.20 16.50
CA GLY A 179 -18.39 16.92 17.23
C GLY A 179 -18.20 15.43 17.51
N CYS A 180 -17.27 15.13 18.42
CA CYS A 180 -16.94 13.77 18.82
C CYS A 180 -17.73 13.34 20.07
N TYR A 181 -18.35 12.16 20.03
CA TYR A 181 -19.17 11.64 21.13
C TYR A 181 -18.69 10.27 21.59
N THR A 182 -18.90 9.95 22.87
CA THR A 182 -18.73 8.58 23.36
C THR A 182 -19.90 7.70 22.95
N GLU A 183 -19.69 6.38 23.03
CA GLU A 183 -20.81 5.45 23.12
C GLU A 183 -21.72 5.73 24.32
N ALA A 184 -22.95 5.21 24.27
CA ALA A 184 -23.92 5.35 25.35
C ALA A 184 -23.67 4.33 26.48
N THR A 185 -24.38 4.47 27.60
CA THR A 185 -24.18 3.57 28.75
C THR A 185 -24.69 2.16 28.43
N GLY A 186 -23.77 1.25 28.11
CA GLY A 186 -24.08 -0.15 27.83
C GLY A 186 -24.72 -0.41 26.46
N MET A 187 -24.69 0.56 25.55
CA MET A 187 -25.26 0.44 24.20
C MET A 187 -24.63 1.45 23.24
N ARG A 188 -24.97 1.34 21.95
CA ARG A 188 -24.49 2.29 20.93
C ARG A 188 -25.09 3.68 21.12
N ALA A 189 -24.33 4.72 20.80
CA ALA A 189 -24.83 6.10 20.81
C ALA A 189 -25.94 6.32 19.77
N LEU A 190 -25.82 5.71 18.59
CA LEU A 190 -26.86 5.63 17.57
C LEU A 190 -27.12 4.16 17.25
N SER A 191 -28.39 3.72 17.27
CA SER A 191 -28.73 2.29 17.24
C SER A 191 -29.83 1.91 16.27
N GLU A 192 -30.29 2.81 15.40
CA GLU A 192 -31.42 2.53 14.50
C GLU A 192 -30.98 1.73 13.27
N GLN A 193 -29.92 2.17 12.58
CA GLN A 193 -29.32 1.45 11.47
C GLN A 193 -27.81 1.52 11.49
N THR A 194 -27.17 0.54 10.85
CA THR A 194 -25.71 0.46 10.76
C THR A 194 -25.25 -0.09 9.42
N LEU A 195 -24.11 0.42 8.96
CA LEU A 195 -23.39 -0.03 7.78
C LEU A 195 -21.90 -0.15 8.14
N ALA A 196 -21.26 -1.22 7.69
CA ALA A 196 -19.80 -1.34 7.70
C ALA A 196 -19.31 -1.44 6.25
N SER A 197 -18.31 -0.63 5.88
CA SER A 197 -17.77 -0.58 4.53
C SER A 197 -16.28 -0.25 4.54
N ASP A 198 -15.47 -1.05 3.87
CA ASP A 198 -14.03 -0.77 3.68
C ASP A 198 -13.78 0.45 2.77
N ASN A 199 -14.83 0.98 2.13
CA ASN A 199 -14.81 2.22 1.36
C ASN A 199 -15.67 3.31 2.01
N LEU A 200 -15.80 3.32 3.35
CA LEU A 200 -16.62 4.31 4.04
C LEU A 200 -16.06 5.73 3.87
N THR A 201 -16.90 6.65 3.41
CA THR A 201 -16.70 8.11 3.53
C THR A 201 -17.84 8.72 4.34
N LEU A 202 -17.69 9.98 4.78
CA LEU A 202 -18.78 10.67 5.47
C LEU A 202 -20.00 10.83 4.56
N GLU A 203 -19.81 11.10 3.27
CA GLU A 203 -20.90 11.21 2.29
C GLU A 203 -21.62 9.87 2.14
N LEU A 204 -20.90 8.76 2.11
CA LEU A 204 -21.51 7.43 2.03
C LEU A 204 -22.38 7.15 3.26
N CYS A 205 -21.89 7.51 4.45
CA CYS A 205 -22.67 7.35 5.68
C CYS A 205 -23.89 8.28 5.71
N ALA A 206 -23.74 9.53 5.27
CA ALA A 206 -24.82 10.51 5.16
C ALA A 206 -25.93 10.04 4.20
N GLU A 207 -25.56 9.45 3.06
CA GLU A 207 -26.51 8.85 2.12
C GLU A 207 -27.23 7.63 2.71
N PHE A 208 -26.48 6.75 3.36
CA PHE A 208 -27.03 5.57 4.00
C PHE A 208 -28.04 5.92 5.10
N CYS A 209 -27.74 6.96 5.90
CA CYS A 209 -28.60 7.42 6.99
C CYS A 209 -29.67 8.43 6.55
N ASN A 210 -29.93 8.56 5.25
CA ASN A 210 -31.01 9.42 4.77
C ASN A 210 -32.35 9.05 5.43
N GLY A 211 -33.04 10.06 5.97
CA GLY A 211 -34.28 9.90 6.72
C GLY A 211 -34.14 9.84 8.24
N TYR A 212 -32.92 9.84 8.78
CA TYR A 212 -32.63 9.99 10.21
C TYR A 212 -32.18 11.42 10.56
N GLN A 213 -32.32 11.83 11.82
CA GLN A 213 -31.78 13.13 12.29
C GLN A 213 -30.26 13.14 12.42
N PHE A 214 -29.65 12.01 12.77
CA PHE A 214 -28.22 11.87 13.01
C PHE A 214 -27.63 10.71 12.21
N PHE A 215 -26.42 10.93 11.73
CA PHE A 215 -25.49 9.84 11.45
C PHE A 215 -24.24 10.00 12.30
N GLY A 216 -23.54 8.89 12.49
CA GLY A 216 -22.23 8.89 13.12
C GLY A 216 -21.32 7.83 12.54
N THR A 217 -20.02 8.10 12.56
CA THR A 217 -19.00 7.17 12.07
C THR A 217 -18.03 6.77 13.14
N GLU A 218 -17.66 5.50 13.17
CA GLU A 218 -16.71 4.91 14.12
C GLU A 218 -15.71 4.00 13.40
N TYR A 219 -14.52 3.84 13.99
CA TYR A 219 -13.54 2.82 13.61
C TYR A 219 -13.18 2.83 12.11
N SER A 220 -13.10 4.02 11.51
CA SER A 220 -12.81 4.28 10.08
C SER A 220 -13.84 3.77 9.06
N ARG A 221 -14.59 2.71 9.39
CA ARG A 221 -15.40 1.95 8.42
C ARG A 221 -16.85 1.74 8.83
N GLU A 222 -17.21 2.11 10.06
CA GLU A 222 -18.54 1.86 10.61
C GLU A 222 -19.37 3.13 10.60
N CYS A 223 -20.64 2.98 10.24
CA CYS A 223 -21.63 4.03 10.12
C CYS A 223 -22.86 3.62 10.93
N TYR A 224 -23.45 4.58 11.63
CA TYR A 224 -24.58 4.40 12.53
C TYR A 224 -25.58 5.53 12.32
N CYS A 225 -26.87 5.21 12.30
CA CYS A 225 -27.95 6.18 12.12
C CYS A 225 -28.86 6.21 13.35
N GLY A 226 -29.50 7.35 13.60
CA GLY A 226 -30.58 7.44 14.57
C GLY A 226 -31.22 8.82 14.65
N ASP A 227 -32.39 8.89 15.27
CA ASP A 227 -33.11 10.16 15.46
C ASP A 227 -32.75 10.89 16.75
N THR A 228 -32.06 10.20 17.66
CA THR A 228 -31.61 10.72 18.95
C THR A 228 -30.33 10.01 19.39
N LEU A 229 -29.46 10.72 20.11
CA LEU A 229 -28.35 10.08 20.83
C LEU A 229 -28.87 9.35 22.08
N ASN A 230 -28.48 8.09 22.23
CA ASN A 230 -28.86 7.29 23.38
C ASN A 230 -28.29 7.83 24.70
N THR A 231 -29.05 7.64 25.79
CA THR A 231 -28.71 8.16 27.12
C THR A 231 -27.31 7.72 27.56
N GLY A 232 -26.47 8.70 27.92
CA GLY A 232 -25.11 8.48 28.38
C GLY A 232 -24.04 8.65 27.32
N SER A 233 -24.41 8.87 26.05
CA SER A 233 -23.48 9.42 25.07
C SER A 233 -23.20 10.88 25.42
N VAL A 234 -21.92 11.23 25.52
CA VAL A 234 -21.48 12.58 25.89
C VAL A 234 -20.47 13.10 24.87
N GLU A 235 -20.51 14.41 24.63
CA GLU A 235 -19.53 15.11 23.80
C GLU A 235 -18.16 15.11 24.48
N VAL A 236 -17.12 14.87 23.69
CA VAL A 236 -15.71 14.88 24.09
C VAL A 236 -14.91 15.74 23.12
N SER A 237 -13.60 15.86 23.35
CA SER A 237 -12.73 16.63 22.45
C SER A 237 -12.76 16.06 21.04
N ASP A 238 -12.93 16.92 20.03
CA ASP A 238 -12.93 16.53 18.61
C ASP A 238 -11.68 15.71 18.22
N GLY A 239 -10.54 15.99 18.86
CA GLY A 239 -9.29 15.27 18.63
C GLY A 239 -9.32 13.79 19.04
N GLU A 240 -10.32 13.34 19.80
CA GLU A 240 -10.52 11.93 20.13
C GLU A 240 -11.11 11.14 18.96
N CYS A 241 -11.76 11.80 18.01
CA CYS A 241 -12.25 11.22 16.76
C CYS A 241 -11.21 11.41 15.65
N SER A 242 -10.07 10.71 15.76
CA SER A 242 -8.88 10.95 14.94
C SER A 242 -8.55 9.87 13.92
N MET A 243 -9.39 8.85 13.75
CA MET A 243 -9.16 7.82 12.74
C MET A 243 -9.63 8.30 11.36
N PRO A 244 -8.79 8.26 10.33
CA PRO A 244 -9.21 8.60 8.97
C PRO A 244 -10.30 7.65 8.46
N CYS A 245 -11.19 8.14 7.59
CA CYS A 245 -12.18 7.31 6.93
C CYS A 245 -11.52 6.28 6.00
N ALA A 246 -12.10 5.08 5.91
CA ALA A 246 -11.53 3.99 5.10
C ALA A 246 -11.55 4.29 3.60
N GLY A 247 -12.57 5.00 3.12
CA GLY A 247 -12.75 5.41 1.73
C GLY A 247 -12.21 6.81 1.38
N ASP A 248 -11.91 7.66 2.38
CA ASP A 248 -11.34 8.99 2.18
C ASP A 248 -10.43 9.39 3.36
N ALA A 249 -9.12 9.26 3.18
CA ALA A 249 -8.13 9.55 4.21
C ALA A 249 -8.00 11.04 4.56
N SER A 250 -8.65 11.95 3.84
CA SER A 250 -8.69 13.38 4.19
C SER A 250 -9.74 13.71 5.26
N GLN A 251 -10.68 12.80 5.50
CA GLN A 251 -11.78 12.92 6.46
C GLN A 251 -11.54 12.06 7.70
N LEU A 252 -12.14 12.45 8.83
CA LEU A 252 -12.10 11.68 10.08
C LEU A 252 -13.42 10.94 10.33
N CYS A 253 -13.32 9.64 10.62
CA CYS A 253 -14.43 8.72 10.85
C CYS A 253 -14.34 8.07 12.24
N GLY A 254 -14.40 8.90 13.28
CA GLY A 254 -14.42 8.47 14.68
C GLY A 254 -13.08 7.95 15.21
N ALA A 255 -13.15 7.11 16.23
CA ALA A 255 -12.08 6.26 16.75
C ALA A 255 -12.69 5.11 17.58
N GLY A 256 -11.89 4.29 18.26
CA GLY A 256 -12.42 3.24 19.14
C GLY A 256 -13.27 3.79 20.29
N ASN A 257 -14.57 3.46 20.32
CA ASN A 257 -15.60 4.02 21.22
C ASN A 257 -15.75 5.54 21.11
N ARG A 258 -15.50 6.10 19.93
CA ARG A 258 -15.61 7.54 19.63
C ARG A 258 -16.33 7.72 18.30
N LEU A 259 -17.50 8.32 18.37
CA LEU A 259 -18.39 8.53 17.25
C LEU A 259 -18.26 9.97 16.77
N SER A 260 -17.81 10.18 15.53
CA SER A 260 -17.97 11.50 14.89
C SER A 260 -19.44 11.65 14.51
N VAL A 261 -20.14 12.61 15.11
CA VAL A 261 -21.60 12.76 14.94
C VAL A 261 -21.93 13.95 14.04
N TYR A 262 -22.89 13.75 13.15
CA TYR A 262 -23.44 14.74 12.25
C TYR A 262 -24.96 14.80 12.37
N GLU A 263 -25.51 16.00 12.29
CA GLU A 263 -26.95 16.26 12.35
C GLU A 263 -27.41 16.87 11.02
N VAL A 264 -28.55 16.42 10.50
CA VAL A 264 -29.10 16.98 9.25
C VAL A 264 -29.57 18.41 9.48
N GLU A 265 -29.22 19.33 8.57
CA GLU A 265 -29.76 20.68 8.59
C GLU A 265 -31.24 20.64 8.19
N ALA A 266 -32.08 21.25 9.03
CA ALA A 266 -33.53 21.36 8.81
C ALA A 266 -33.91 22.41 7.76
#